data_AF-U9T6E1-F1
#
_entry.id   AF-U9T6E1-F1
#
_cell.length_a   1.000
_cell.length_b   1.000
_cell.length_c   1.000
_cell.angle_alpha   90.00
_cell.angle_beta   90.00
_cell.angle_gamma   90.00
#
_symmetry.space_group_name_H-M   'P 1'
#
loop_
_entity.id
_entity.type
_entity.pdbx_description
1 polymer ?
#
loop_
_entity_poly.entity_id
_entity_poly.type
_entity_poly.pdbx_seq_one_letter_code
_entity_poly.pdbx_strand_id
1 'polypeptide(L)'
;MANEDLDKYDRYNVRSITSESQLWLIDQHLEEGSIIANTYEIIEKVDITIVRGSTIIANGLFIKEILYKNNGHWKLRDVALDYMHPCEYSALNSPPSPYNNLRILKIFIDIYYDDFGMYRNTYHSLGGVYIQLGNMPFEMRKHLRNHFILGFVPFGGCFEDFIRPFIKDMKQLEEGILMNVQGRDCWIVAGLGCVTTDLPQGNDLTGVKRHGAIRGCRTCLAKENATDTTLDIASISRYHHITNIQFKNIFTATTLENRNNIAKEYGLRTSLPILDQLQRERHLQSPQDIYHIIAGKTLKLLKLTTAMLSLEGELIFIEEWKSFEYPKQWSKLLNPISHLESFMMSDRVRLEMVMPFILNRSLTINSLKQQEMDKLQRRTKLNHNQVINTIVKCWAIVAKCSRLAFKFSLTIDDYIELERYLKKEREALVEVKYSLY
;
A
#
# COMPACT_ATOMS: atom_id res chain seq x y z
N MET A 1 -23.96 -16.57 -0.40
CA MET A 1 -23.91 -15.88 0.91
C MET A 1 -23.87 -14.35 0.77
N ALA A 2 -23.11 -13.76 -0.16
CA ALA A 2 -23.07 -12.30 -0.35
C ALA A 2 -24.44 -11.65 -0.72
N ASN A 3 -25.24 -12.29 -1.58
CA ASN A 3 -26.55 -11.76 -2.01
C ASN A 3 -27.60 -11.73 -0.89
N GLU A 4 -27.62 -12.70 0.04
CA GLU A 4 -28.61 -12.72 1.13
C GLU A 4 -28.38 -11.62 2.16
N ASP A 5 -27.11 -11.23 2.40
CA ASP A 5 -26.76 -10.15 3.31
C ASP A 5 -26.99 -8.76 2.69
N LEU A 6 -26.80 -8.62 1.37
CA LEU A 6 -27.16 -7.40 0.62
C LEU A 6 -28.68 -7.18 0.64
N ASP A 7 -29.45 -8.23 0.33
CA ASP A 7 -30.93 -8.23 0.38
C ASP A 7 -31.47 -7.88 1.77
N LYS A 8 -30.72 -8.20 2.83
CA LYS A 8 -31.07 -7.85 4.20
C LYS A 8 -30.76 -6.38 4.49
N TYR A 9 -29.61 -5.88 4.03
CA TYR A 9 -29.25 -4.46 4.14
C TYR A 9 -30.25 -3.56 3.41
N ASP A 10 -30.63 -3.94 2.19
CA ASP A 10 -31.64 -3.27 1.39
C ASP A 10 -32.96 -3.19 2.15
N ARG A 11 -33.41 -4.30 2.73
CA ARG A 11 -34.65 -4.37 3.54
C ARG A 11 -34.66 -3.49 4.79
N TYR A 12 -33.51 -3.25 5.42
CA TYR A 12 -33.42 -2.37 6.60
C TYR A 12 -33.32 -0.88 6.22
N ASN A 13 -32.76 -0.55 5.06
CA ASN A 13 -32.63 0.83 4.57
C ASN A 13 -33.78 1.33 3.68
N VAL A 14 -34.82 0.50 3.43
CA VAL A 14 -36.05 0.89 2.70
C VAL A 14 -36.74 2.13 3.30
N ARG A 15 -36.43 2.53 4.54
CA ARG A 15 -37.01 3.74 5.15
C ARG A 15 -36.43 5.07 4.67
N SER A 16 -35.42 5.09 3.78
CA SER A 16 -34.88 6.34 3.19
C SER A 16 -34.99 6.42 1.66
N ILE A 17 -35.65 5.46 1.00
CA ILE A 17 -35.81 5.48 -0.47
C ILE A 17 -36.96 6.44 -0.83
N THR A 18 -36.64 7.72 -1.00
CA THR A 18 -37.54 8.65 -1.69
C THR A 18 -37.30 8.56 -3.20
N SER A 19 -38.29 8.04 -3.94
CA SER A 19 -38.43 8.01 -5.40
C SER A 19 -37.39 7.18 -6.19
N GLU A 20 -37.88 6.49 -7.22
CA GLU A 20 -37.28 5.43 -8.05
C GLU A 20 -36.04 5.82 -8.90
N SER A 21 -35.15 6.70 -8.41
CA SER A 21 -34.10 7.33 -9.24
C SER A 21 -32.68 7.28 -8.66
N GLN A 22 -32.49 6.86 -7.41
CA GLN A 22 -31.16 6.76 -6.80
C GLN A 22 -30.60 5.34 -6.87
N LEU A 23 -29.37 5.22 -7.36
CA LEU A 23 -28.54 4.02 -7.35
C LEU A 23 -27.36 4.17 -6.38
N TRP A 24 -26.74 3.05 -6.01
CA TRP A 24 -25.47 3.03 -5.28
C TRP A 24 -24.33 2.56 -6.18
N LEU A 25 -23.17 3.21 -6.04
CA LEU A 25 -21.93 2.69 -6.61
C LEU A 25 -21.38 1.62 -5.68
N ILE A 26 -21.09 0.42 -6.17
CA ILE A 26 -20.39 -0.58 -5.36
C ILE A 26 -18.90 -0.25 -5.41
N ASP A 27 -18.26 -0.21 -4.24
CA ASP A 27 -16.83 0.06 -4.13
C ASP A 27 -16.01 -0.91 -4.98
N GLN A 28 -15.09 -0.37 -5.79
CA GLN A 28 -14.21 -1.12 -6.69
C GLN A 28 -13.37 -2.21 -6.00
N HIS A 29 -13.15 -2.10 -4.69
CA HIS A 29 -12.40 -3.08 -3.90
C HIS A 29 -13.22 -4.29 -3.45
N LEU A 30 -14.54 -4.27 -3.69
CA LEU A 30 -15.41 -5.42 -3.51
C LEU A 30 -15.41 -6.28 -4.77
N GLU A 31 -15.56 -7.61 -4.60
CA GLU A 31 -15.71 -8.55 -5.72
C GLU A 31 -16.90 -8.15 -6.60
N GLU A 32 -17.99 -7.70 -5.97
CA GLU A 32 -19.21 -7.22 -6.61
C GLU A 32 -19.00 -5.88 -7.36
N GLY A 33 -17.92 -5.14 -7.08
CA GLY A 33 -17.62 -3.82 -7.66
C GLY A 33 -16.85 -3.86 -8.97
N SER A 34 -16.31 -5.01 -9.38
CA SER A 34 -15.53 -5.15 -10.62
C SER A 34 -16.01 -6.36 -11.44
N ILE A 35 -16.94 -6.11 -12.37
CA ILE A 35 -17.48 -7.14 -13.26
C ILE A 35 -16.75 -7.09 -14.61
N ILE A 36 -16.10 -8.18 -14.98
CA ILE A 36 -15.58 -8.35 -16.35
C ILE A 36 -16.73 -8.92 -17.19
N ALA A 37 -17.27 -8.10 -18.08
CA ALA A 37 -18.30 -8.50 -19.04
C ALA A 37 -17.75 -8.37 -20.47
N ASN A 38 -18.07 -9.34 -21.31
CA ASN A 38 -17.86 -9.26 -22.75
C ASN A 38 -18.84 -8.25 -23.35
N THR A 39 -18.44 -7.60 -24.43
CA THR A 39 -19.28 -6.57 -25.07
C THR A 39 -20.63 -7.11 -25.57
N TYR A 40 -20.71 -8.39 -25.91
CA TYR A 40 -21.97 -9.04 -26.32
C TYR A 40 -22.91 -9.35 -25.14
N GLU A 41 -22.43 -9.28 -23.90
CA GLU A 41 -23.24 -9.43 -22.67
C GLU A 41 -23.92 -8.11 -22.29
N ILE A 42 -23.55 -7.00 -22.94
CA ILE A 42 -24.14 -5.68 -22.72
C ILE A 42 -25.45 -5.59 -23.50
N ILE A 43 -26.57 -5.64 -22.78
CA ILE A 43 -27.92 -5.61 -23.37
C ILE A 43 -28.38 -4.17 -23.62
N GLU A 44 -28.03 -3.25 -22.73
CA GLU A 44 -28.45 -1.85 -22.79
C GLU A 44 -27.38 -0.95 -22.15
N LYS A 45 -27.33 0.31 -22.59
CA LYS A 45 -26.56 1.37 -21.93
C LYS A 45 -27.52 2.32 -21.24
N VAL A 46 -27.25 2.61 -19.98
CA VAL A 46 -28.06 3.49 -19.16
C VAL A 46 -27.22 4.69 -18.75
N ASP A 47 -27.78 5.89 -18.93
CA ASP A 47 -27.13 7.12 -18.49
C ASP A 47 -27.34 7.32 -16.99
N ILE A 48 -26.23 7.37 -16.24
CA ILE A 48 -26.23 7.56 -14.79
C ILE A 48 -25.42 8.80 -14.46
N THR A 49 -25.99 9.69 -13.65
CA THR A 49 -25.28 10.89 -13.18
C THR A 49 -24.64 10.64 -11.82
N ILE A 50 -23.31 10.77 -11.73
CA ILE A 50 -22.60 10.76 -10.45
C ILE A 50 -22.63 12.17 -9.86
N VAL A 51 -23.31 12.34 -8.74
CA VAL A 51 -23.61 13.64 -8.13
C VAL A 51 -22.50 13.99 -7.15
N ARG A 52 -21.44 14.62 -7.64
CA ARG A 52 -20.34 15.12 -6.81
C ARG A 52 -20.66 16.54 -6.33
N GLY A 53 -20.84 16.73 -5.02
CA GLY A 53 -21.14 18.04 -4.42
C GLY A 53 -22.57 18.55 -4.67
N SER A 54 -22.75 19.88 -4.72
CA SER A 54 -24.05 20.56 -4.73
C SER A 54 -24.82 20.51 -6.07
N THR A 55 -24.61 19.48 -6.90
CA THR A 55 -25.22 19.39 -8.23
C THR A 55 -26.72 19.15 -8.12
N ILE A 56 -27.53 20.04 -8.70
CA ILE A 56 -29.00 19.94 -8.69
C ILE A 56 -29.41 18.90 -9.73
N ILE A 57 -30.18 17.90 -9.30
CA ILE A 57 -30.66 16.81 -10.16
C ILE A 57 -32.01 17.22 -10.72
N ALA A 58 -32.11 17.30 -12.04
CA ALA A 58 -33.34 17.71 -12.70
C ALA A 58 -34.26 16.51 -13.02
N ASN A 59 -33.71 15.37 -13.47
CA ASN A 59 -34.39 14.09 -13.77
C ASN A 59 -33.34 12.99 -14.09
N GLY A 60 -33.68 11.70 -13.93
CA GLY A 60 -32.85 10.55 -14.36
C GLY A 60 -32.20 9.75 -13.23
N LEU A 61 -31.50 8.66 -13.57
CA LEU A 61 -30.79 7.82 -12.59
C LEU A 61 -29.52 8.52 -12.09
N PHE A 62 -29.28 8.47 -10.79
CA PHE A 62 -28.13 9.14 -10.19
C PHE A 62 -27.51 8.36 -9.04
N ILE A 63 -26.25 8.66 -8.75
CA ILE A 63 -25.48 8.10 -7.63
C ILE A 63 -25.02 9.24 -6.73
N LYS A 64 -25.29 9.12 -5.43
CA LYS A 64 -24.77 10.01 -4.37
C LYS A 64 -23.86 9.31 -3.38
N GLU A 65 -23.95 7.98 -3.32
CA GLU A 65 -23.34 7.19 -2.26
C GLU A 65 -22.65 5.96 -2.85
N ILE A 66 -21.58 5.57 -2.18
CA ILE A 66 -20.80 4.36 -2.46
C ILE A 66 -21.11 3.35 -1.36
N LEU A 67 -21.57 2.17 -1.78
CA LEU A 67 -21.76 1.01 -0.92
C LEU A 67 -20.43 0.26 -0.76
N TYR A 68 -20.01 0.07 0.48
CA TYR A 68 -18.78 -0.64 0.82
C TYR A 68 -18.94 -1.46 2.11
N LYS A 69 -18.00 -2.38 2.37
CA LYS A 69 -17.91 -3.10 3.65
C LYS A 69 -16.82 -2.50 4.52
N ASN A 70 -17.14 -2.28 5.79
CA ASN A 70 -16.15 -2.03 6.83
C ASN A 70 -16.38 -2.98 8.00
N ASN A 71 -15.35 -3.73 8.40
CA ASN A 71 -15.42 -4.70 9.49
C ASN A 71 -16.55 -5.73 9.34
N GLY A 72 -16.88 -6.13 8.11
CA GLY A 72 -17.96 -7.08 7.81
C GLY A 72 -19.36 -6.47 7.81
N HIS A 73 -19.48 -5.14 7.98
CA HIS A 73 -20.75 -4.44 7.94
C HIS A 73 -20.83 -3.55 6.70
N TRP A 74 -21.99 -3.60 6.03
CA TRP A 74 -22.32 -2.67 4.94
C TRP A 74 -22.44 -1.25 5.46
N LYS A 75 -21.84 -0.32 4.72
CA LYS A 75 -21.86 1.12 4.98
C LYS A 75 -21.99 1.89 3.68
N LEU A 76 -22.48 3.11 3.81
CA LEU A 76 -22.52 4.10 2.73
C LEU A 76 -21.50 5.20 3.03
N ARG A 77 -20.83 5.69 1.99
CA ARG A 77 -20.02 6.91 2.05
C ARG A 77 -20.35 7.81 0.87
N ASP A 78 -20.12 9.11 1.04
CA ASP A 78 -20.37 10.11 0.00
C ASP A 78 -19.56 9.79 -1.28
N VAL A 79 -20.18 9.95 -2.45
CA VAL A 79 -19.53 9.71 -3.75
C VAL A 79 -18.41 10.70 -4.08
N ALA A 80 -18.27 11.78 -3.31
CA ALA A 80 -17.06 12.61 -3.32
C ALA A 80 -15.80 11.83 -2.87
N LEU A 81 -15.96 10.70 -2.18
CA LEU A 81 -14.91 9.75 -1.78
C LEU A 81 -14.81 8.57 -2.75
N ASP A 82 -15.10 8.82 -4.03
CA ASP A 82 -14.91 7.87 -5.11
C ASP A 82 -13.48 7.97 -5.67
N TYR A 83 -12.94 6.84 -6.10
CA TYR A 83 -11.72 6.84 -6.91
C TYR A 83 -12.14 7.10 -8.35
N MET A 84 -11.94 8.34 -8.80
CA MET A 84 -12.22 8.71 -10.19
C MET A 84 -11.51 7.74 -11.14
N HIS A 85 -12.22 7.25 -12.16
CA HIS A 85 -11.62 6.37 -13.15
C HIS A 85 -10.53 7.13 -13.93
N PRO A 86 -9.44 6.48 -14.38
CA PRO A 86 -8.40 7.12 -15.18
C PRO A 86 -8.88 7.97 -16.36
N CYS A 87 -9.94 7.54 -17.04
CA CYS A 87 -10.53 8.32 -18.13
C CYS A 87 -11.11 9.67 -17.71
N GLU A 88 -11.45 9.84 -16.42
CA GLU A 88 -12.06 11.07 -15.89
C GLU A 88 -11.03 12.18 -15.62
N TYR A 89 -9.77 11.82 -15.36
CA TYR A 89 -8.67 12.78 -15.18
C TYR A 89 -7.64 12.74 -16.31
N SER A 90 -7.74 11.78 -17.23
CA SER A 90 -6.81 11.58 -18.35
C SER A 90 -7.57 11.05 -19.55
N ALA A 91 -8.19 11.99 -20.28
CA ALA A 91 -8.84 11.68 -21.54
C ALA A 91 -7.79 11.27 -22.57
N LEU A 92 -7.91 10.03 -23.08
CA LEU A 92 -7.08 9.59 -24.19
C LEU A 92 -7.54 10.30 -25.45
N ASN A 93 -6.65 11.12 -26.01
CA ASN A 93 -6.90 11.75 -27.29
C ASN A 93 -6.88 10.69 -28.40
N SER A 94 -7.84 10.79 -29.32
CA SER A 94 -7.75 10.03 -30.55
C SER A 94 -6.54 10.50 -31.35
N PRO A 95 -5.87 9.61 -32.12
CA PRO A 95 -4.77 10.02 -32.98
C PRO A 95 -5.22 11.17 -33.91
N PRO A 96 -4.43 12.24 -34.04
CA PRO A 96 -4.79 13.34 -34.94
C PRO A 96 -4.79 12.84 -36.39
N SER A 97 -5.57 13.47 -37.26
CA SER A 97 -5.43 13.26 -38.71
C SER A 97 -3.99 13.61 -39.14
N PRO A 98 -3.29 12.77 -39.93
CA PRO A 98 -3.76 11.63 -40.74
C PRO A 98 -3.69 10.24 -40.07
N TYR A 99 -3.39 10.16 -38.77
CA TYR A 99 -3.10 8.91 -38.06
C TYR A 99 -4.31 8.21 -37.45
N ASN A 100 -5.51 8.76 -37.61
CA ASN A 100 -6.75 8.25 -37.03
C ASN A 100 -7.11 6.81 -37.44
N ASN A 101 -6.59 6.33 -38.57
CA ASN A 101 -6.80 4.96 -39.06
C ASN A 101 -5.72 3.97 -38.61
N LEU A 102 -4.68 4.42 -37.90
CA LEU A 102 -3.60 3.54 -37.45
C LEU A 102 -4.03 2.69 -36.26
N ARG A 103 -3.40 1.51 -36.16
CA ARG A 103 -3.53 0.66 -34.98
C ARG A 103 -2.96 1.39 -33.76
N ILE A 104 -3.77 1.53 -32.73
CA ILE A 104 -3.35 2.12 -31.45
C ILE A 104 -2.80 1.02 -30.54
N LEU A 105 -1.55 1.16 -30.07
CA LEU A 105 -0.97 0.32 -29.03
C LEU A 105 -0.82 1.13 -27.75
N LYS A 106 -1.22 0.55 -26.63
CA LYS A 106 -1.16 1.19 -25.31
C LYS A 106 -0.12 0.51 -24.44
N ILE A 107 0.80 1.28 -23.87
CA ILE A 107 1.91 0.80 -23.06
C ILE A 107 1.79 1.38 -21.65
N PHE A 108 1.99 0.53 -20.64
CA PHE A 108 2.14 0.94 -19.25
C PHE A 108 3.61 0.82 -18.87
N ILE A 109 4.16 1.87 -18.26
CA ILE A 109 5.56 1.91 -17.84
C ILE A 109 5.61 1.99 -16.32
N ASP A 110 5.97 0.88 -15.69
CA ASP A 110 6.21 0.82 -14.25
C ASP A 110 7.60 1.40 -13.94
N ILE A 111 7.72 2.15 -12.85
CA ILE A 111 8.98 2.72 -12.36
C ILE A 111 9.31 2.12 -11.00
N TYR A 112 10.58 1.73 -10.85
CA TYR A 112 11.17 1.37 -9.57
C TYR A 112 12.27 2.37 -9.22
N TYR A 113 12.23 2.92 -8.01
CA TYR A 113 13.29 3.78 -7.49
C TYR A 113 13.69 3.33 -6.09
N ASP A 114 14.96 3.00 -5.91
CA ASP A 114 15.53 2.52 -4.65
C ASP A 114 16.93 3.11 -4.44
N ASP A 115 17.22 3.52 -3.20
CA ASP A 115 18.54 3.99 -2.81
C ASP A 115 19.32 2.84 -2.18
N PHE A 116 20.47 2.51 -2.75
CA PHE A 116 21.32 1.43 -2.26
C PHE A 116 22.75 1.89 -1.99
N GLY A 117 23.41 1.28 -1.01
CA GLY A 117 24.84 1.48 -0.78
C GLY A 117 25.65 0.72 -1.83
N MET A 118 26.54 1.39 -2.55
CA MET A 118 27.42 0.71 -3.52
C MET A 118 28.30 -0.36 -2.87
N TYR A 119 28.68 -0.16 -1.61
CA TYR A 119 29.30 -1.18 -0.76
C TYR A 119 28.61 -1.23 0.60
N ARG A 120 28.77 -2.36 1.32
CA ARG A 120 28.11 -2.63 2.62
C ARG A 120 28.31 -1.54 3.68
N ASN A 121 29.39 -0.75 3.59
CA ASN A 121 29.78 0.25 4.59
C ASN A 121 29.96 1.66 3.99
N THR A 122 29.40 1.97 2.82
CA THR A 122 29.55 3.31 2.23
C THR A 122 28.54 4.28 2.82
N TYR A 123 29.01 5.45 3.27
CA TYR A 123 28.16 6.56 3.75
C TYR A 123 27.34 7.25 2.64
N HIS A 124 27.65 6.95 1.38
CA HIS A 124 27.07 7.57 0.21
C HIS A 124 26.14 6.59 -0.50
N SER A 125 24.83 6.88 -0.47
CA SER A 125 23.83 6.15 -1.24
C SER A 125 23.91 6.50 -2.72
N LEU A 126 23.59 5.51 -3.56
CA LEU A 126 23.36 5.65 -4.98
C LEU A 126 21.90 5.30 -5.26
N GLY A 127 21.16 6.19 -5.92
CA GLY A 127 19.79 5.92 -6.33
C GLY A 127 19.76 5.13 -7.63
N GLY A 128 19.05 4.01 -7.69
CA GLY A 128 18.81 3.26 -8.92
C GLY A 128 17.40 3.46 -9.42
N VAL A 129 17.25 3.89 -10.68
CA VAL A 129 15.94 4.04 -11.32
C VAL A 129 15.82 3.02 -12.45
N TYR A 130 14.77 2.20 -12.36
CA TYR A 130 14.48 1.13 -13.30
C TYR A 130 13.07 1.29 -13.85
N ILE A 131 12.88 0.84 -15.08
CA ILE A 131 11.57 0.81 -15.73
C ILE A 131 11.24 -0.61 -16.19
N GLN A 132 9.94 -0.90 -16.24
CA GLN A 132 9.43 -2.16 -16.74
C GLN A 132 8.15 -1.92 -17.55
N LEU A 133 7.93 -2.72 -18.59
CA LEU A 133 6.67 -2.67 -19.34
C LEU A 133 5.58 -3.45 -18.58
N GLY A 134 4.61 -2.74 -18.03
CA GLY A 134 3.51 -3.29 -17.24
C GLY A 134 2.58 -4.23 -18.04
N ASN A 135 2.57 -4.12 -19.38
CA ASN A 135 1.81 -5.00 -20.26
C ASN A 135 2.33 -6.45 -20.29
N MET A 136 3.54 -6.71 -19.78
CA MET A 136 4.10 -8.05 -19.77
C MET A 136 3.35 -8.95 -18.75
N PRO A 137 3.12 -10.23 -19.09
CA PRO A 137 2.64 -11.21 -18.12
C PRO A 137 3.50 -11.22 -16.86
N PHE A 138 2.89 -11.50 -15.72
CA PHE A 138 3.57 -11.46 -14.43
C PHE A 138 4.85 -12.31 -14.40
N GLU A 139 4.85 -13.50 -15.00
CA GLU A 139 6.04 -14.34 -15.10
C GLU A 139 7.17 -13.70 -15.91
N MET A 140 6.82 -12.97 -16.97
CA MET A 140 7.81 -12.24 -17.75
C MET A 140 8.38 -11.06 -16.96
N ARG A 141 7.55 -10.35 -16.20
CA ARG A 141 7.97 -9.23 -15.35
C ARG A 141 8.97 -9.65 -14.27
N LYS A 142 9.03 -10.92 -13.86
CA LYS A 142 10.02 -11.40 -12.87
C LYS A 142 11.44 -11.52 -13.40
N HIS A 143 11.63 -11.62 -14.72
CA HIS A 143 12.96 -11.83 -15.27
C HIS A 143 13.78 -10.53 -15.24
N LEU A 144 15.03 -10.61 -14.76
CA LEU A 144 15.95 -9.46 -14.72
C LEU A 144 16.15 -8.80 -16.10
N ARG A 145 16.17 -9.60 -17.18
CA ARG A 145 16.26 -9.09 -18.57
C ARG A 145 15.11 -8.15 -18.98
N ASN A 146 14.00 -8.20 -18.24
CA ASN A 146 12.80 -7.41 -18.47
C ASN A 146 12.68 -6.23 -17.48
N HIS A 147 13.77 -5.91 -16.78
CA HIS A 147 13.94 -4.67 -16.01
C HIS A 147 14.99 -3.83 -16.71
N PHE A 148 14.60 -2.64 -17.18
CA PHE A 148 15.48 -1.75 -17.92
C PHE A 148 16.00 -0.67 -16.97
N ILE A 149 17.31 -0.47 -16.96
CA ILE A 149 17.94 0.57 -16.14
C ILE A 149 17.73 1.90 -16.86
N LEU A 150 17.02 2.84 -16.21
CA LEU A 150 16.91 4.21 -16.70
C LEU A 150 18.19 5.00 -16.36
N GLY A 151 18.75 4.76 -15.18
CA GLY A 151 20.04 5.32 -14.77
C GLY A 151 20.24 5.34 -13.26
N PHE A 152 21.33 5.96 -12.85
CA PHE A 152 21.71 6.10 -11.45
C PHE A 152 21.76 7.57 -11.02
N VAL A 153 21.17 7.87 -9.87
CA VAL A 153 21.24 9.18 -9.21
C VAL A 153 22.46 9.17 -8.28
N PRO A 154 23.54 9.91 -8.59
CA PRO A 154 24.75 9.92 -7.77
C PRO A 154 24.46 10.49 -6.37
N PHE A 155 25.34 10.19 -5.42
CA PHE A 155 25.25 10.77 -4.08
C PHE A 155 25.22 12.31 -4.14
N GLY A 156 24.28 12.91 -3.40
CA GLY A 156 24.02 14.35 -3.43
C GLY A 156 23.31 14.84 -4.70
N GLY A 157 23.04 13.94 -5.65
CA GLY A 157 22.26 14.22 -6.85
C GLY A 157 20.78 14.42 -6.54
N CYS A 158 20.13 15.24 -7.36
CA CYS A 158 18.69 15.50 -7.26
C CYS A 158 17.91 14.54 -8.18
N PHE A 159 17.03 13.71 -7.60
CA PHE A 159 16.15 12.84 -8.38
C PHE A 159 15.29 13.63 -9.37
N GLU A 160 14.79 14.81 -8.99
CA GLU A 160 13.95 15.63 -9.85
C GLU A 160 14.68 16.11 -11.10
N ASP A 161 15.97 16.43 -10.99
CA ASP A 161 16.78 16.83 -12.14
C ASP A 161 17.12 15.61 -13.02
N PHE A 162 17.40 14.47 -12.40
CA PHE A 162 17.66 13.21 -13.11
C PHE A 162 16.46 12.75 -13.94
N ILE A 163 15.25 12.76 -13.37
CA ILE A 163 14.05 12.20 -14.02
C ILE A 163 13.44 13.13 -15.06
N ARG A 164 13.85 14.40 -15.11
CA ARG A 164 13.25 15.43 -15.99
C ARG A 164 13.21 15.05 -17.48
N PRO A 165 14.27 14.48 -18.10
CA PRO A 165 14.20 14.03 -19.48
C PRO A 165 13.15 12.93 -19.69
N PHE A 166 13.09 11.95 -18.79
CA PHE A 166 12.08 10.90 -18.82
C PHE A 166 10.66 11.46 -18.74
N ILE A 167 10.41 12.45 -17.88
CA ILE A 167 9.09 13.11 -17.81
C ILE A 167 8.72 13.78 -19.13
N LYS A 168 9.68 14.41 -19.80
CA LYS A 168 9.46 15.05 -21.12
C LYS A 168 9.08 14.01 -22.19
N ASP A 169 9.71 12.85 -22.17
CA ASP A 169 9.42 11.78 -23.12
C ASP A 169 8.08 11.11 -22.80
N MET A 170 7.77 10.90 -21.51
CA MET A 170 6.47 10.40 -21.08
C MET A 170 5.31 11.30 -21.48
N LYS A 171 5.46 12.63 -21.39
CA LYS A 171 4.43 13.57 -21.86
C LYS A 171 4.12 13.41 -23.35
N GLN A 172 5.15 13.20 -24.18
CA GLN A 172 4.95 12.92 -25.61
C GLN A 172 4.24 11.57 -25.82
N LEU A 173 4.59 10.56 -25.02
CA LEU A 173 3.93 9.26 -25.08
C LEU A 173 2.48 9.29 -24.58
N GLU A 174 2.15 10.14 -23.61
CA GLU A 174 0.77 10.33 -23.12
C GLU A 174 -0.13 10.95 -24.20
N GLU A 175 0.42 11.85 -25.02
CA GLU A 175 -0.25 12.41 -26.20
C GLU A 175 -0.28 11.42 -27.38
N GLY A 176 0.74 10.59 -27.47
CA GLY A 176 0.91 9.54 -28.46
C GLY A 176 1.86 9.91 -29.59
N ILE A 177 2.55 8.91 -30.13
CA ILE A 177 3.55 9.07 -31.17
C ILE A 177 3.38 8.02 -32.29
N LEU A 178 3.78 8.39 -33.49
CA LEU A 178 3.93 7.44 -34.60
C LEU A 178 5.19 6.60 -34.39
N MET A 179 5.05 5.27 -34.42
CA MET A 179 6.19 4.36 -34.35
C MET A 179 6.03 3.20 -35.33
N ASN A 180 7.12 2.86 -36.01
CA ASN A 180 7.17 1.66 -36.83
C ASN A 180 7.46 0.44 -35.93
N VAL A 181 6.48 -0.44 -35.79
CA VAL A 181 6.60 -1.68 -35.02
C VAL A 181 6.58 -2.85 -35.99
N GLN A 182 7.74 -3.50 -36.14
CA GLN A 182 7.91 -4.67 -37.02
C GLN A 182 7.45 -4.41 -38.46
N GLY A 183 7.80 -3.25 -39.02
CA GLY A 183 7.44 -2.87 -40.38
C GLY A 183 6.03 -2.29 -40.54
N ARG A 184 5.28 -2.06 -39.45
CA ARG A 184 3.94 -1.46 -39.49
C ARG A 184 3.88 -0.19 -38.67
N ASP A 185 3.36 0.86 -39.26
CA ASP A 185 3.12 2.11 -38.58
C ASP A 185 1.95 1.96 -37.59
N CYS A 186 2.25 2.24 -36.33
CA CYS A 186 1.31 2.18 -35.22
C CYS A 186 1.31 3.52 -34.49
N TRP A 187 0.16 3.88 -33.93
CA TRP A 187 0.07 4.98 -32.99
C TRP A 187 0.29 4.43 -31.57
N ILE A 188 1.37 4.85 -30.93
CA ILE A 188 1.75 4.38 -29.60
C ILE A 188 1.34 5.42 -28.57
N VAL A 189 0.59 5.01 -27.57
CA VAL A 189 0.31 5.81 -26.37
C VAL A 189 0.90 5.09 -25.17
N ALA A 190 1.62 5.79 -24.30
CA ALA A 190 2.10 5.23 -23.05
C ALA A 190 1.75 6.10 -21.85
N GLY A 191 1.43 5.44 -20.74
CA GLY A 191 1.17 6.08 -19.46
C GLY A 191 2.08 5.52 -18.38
N LEU A 192 2.29 6.32 -17.33
CA LEU A 192 2.93 5.83 -16.12
C LEU A 192 2.04 4.73 -15.51
N GLY A 193 2.64 3.58 -15.22
CA GLY A 193 2.02 2.46 -14.52
C GLY A 193 2.18 2.60 -13.01
N CYS A 194 2.74 1.58 -12.36
CA CYS A 194 3.03 1.57 -10.94
C CYS A 194 4.39 2.23 -10.63
N VAL A 195 4.44 3.03 -9.58
CA VAL A 195 5.66 3.62 -9.01
C VAL A 195 5.96 2.92 -7.69
N THR A 196 6.93 2.02 -7.71
CA THR A 196 7.34 1.26 -6.54
C THR A 196 8.65 1.79 -6.01
N THR A 197 8.63 2.21 -4.75
CA THR A 197 9.81 2.69 -4.03
C THR A 197 9.72 2.22 -2.58
N ASP A 198 10.82 2.36 -1.85
CA ASP A 198 10.79 2.26 -0.40
C ASP A 198 9.87 3.33 0.24
N LEU A 199 9.70 3.22 1.56
CA LEU A 199 8.68 3.98 2.29
C LEU A 199 8.86 5.52 2.21
N PRO A 200 10.04 6.10 2.50
CA PRO A 200 10.20 7.55 2.50
C PRO A 200 10.11 8.16 1.10
N GLN A 201 10.73 7.52 0.10
CA GLN A 201 10.79 8.03 -1.27
C GLN A 201 9.40 7.96 -1.90
N GLY A 202 8.60 6.94 -1.56
CA GLY A 202 7.22 6.82 -2.04
C GLY A 202 6.32 7.92 -1.51
N ASN A 203 6.57 8.41 -0.30
CA ASN A 203 5.90 9.59 0.22
C ASN A 203 6.36 10.85 -0.53
N ASP A 204 7.65 10.99 -0.77
CA ASP A 204 8.21 12.15 -1.47
C ASP A 204 7.65 12.26 -2.90
N LEU A 205 7.50 11.13 -3.61
CA LEU A 205 6.92 11.03 -4.96
C LEU A 205 5.39 11.19 -5.01
N THR A 206 4.68 11.11 -3.89
CA THR A 206 3.24 11.39 -3.79
C THR A 206 2.94 12.77 -3.21
N GLY A 207 3.99 13.52 -2.83
CA GLY A 207 3.86 14.82 -2.18
C GLY A 207 3.37 14.72 -0.74
N VAL A 208 3.46 13.55 -0.12
CA VAL A 208 3.08 13.30 1.28
C VAL A 208 4.31 13.47 2.15
N LYS A 209 4.16 14.04 3.36
CA LYS A 209 5.27 14.11 4.32
C LYS A 209 5.64 12.70 4.79
N ARG A 210 6.90 12.50 5.20
CA ARG A 210 7.39 11.20 5.67
C ARG A 210 6.66 10.71 6.93
N HIS A 211 6.88 9.46 7.30
CA HIS A 211 6.17 8.72 8.35
C HIS A 211 6.09 9.42 9.72
N GLY A 212 7.03 10.32 10.05
CA GLY A 212 6.98 11.11 11.29
C GLY A 212 6.01 12.31 11.28
N ALA A 213 5.23 12.50 10.21
CA ALA A 213 4.22 13.55 10.15
C ALA A 213 2.87 13.10 10.73
N ILE A 214 2.07 14.07 11.20
CA ILE A 214 0.73 13.84 11.77
C ILE A 214 -0.13 12.95 10.86
N ARG A 215 -0.07 13.15 9.54
CA ARG A 215 -0.75 12.33 8.52
C ARG A 215 0.26 11.83 7.48
N GLY A 216 1.29 11.11 7.94
CA GLY A 216 2.40 10.63 7.09
C GLY A 216 2.09 9.41 6.21
N CYS A 217 0.90 8.82 6.28
CA CYS A 217 0.53 7.72 5.37
C CYS A 217 0.14 8.28 4.00
N ARG A 218 0.71 7.74 2.92
CA ARG A 218 0.32 8.12 1.55
C ARG A 218 -0.95 7.45 1.04
N THR A 219 -1.50 6.49 1.78
CA THR A 219 -2.74 5.80 1.41
C THR A 219 -3.96 6.34 2.16
N CYS A 220 -3.80 6.83 3.40
CA CYS A 220 -4.91 7.34 4.21
C CYS A 220 -4.51 8.53 5.10
N LEU A 221 -5.51 9.18 5.68
CA LEU A 221 -5.41 10.35 6.57
C LEU A 221 -5.33 9.97 8.05
N ALA A 222 -5.04 8.70 8.36
CA ALA A 222 -4.87 8.23 9.72
C ALA A 222 -3.81 9.07 10.43
N LYS A 223 -4.13 9.49 11.65
CA LYS A 223 -3.19 10.26 12.48
C LYS A 223 -2.08 9.34 13.00
N GLU A 224 -0.94 9.95 13.34
CA GLU A 224 0.11 9.31 14.12
C GLU A 224 -0.52 8.59 15.33
N ASN A 225 -0.10 7.35 15.56
CA ASN A 225 -0.56 6.48 16.64
C ASN A 225 -1.96 5.84 16.54
N ALA A 226 -2.52 5.69 15.33
CA ALA A 226 -3.81 5.01 15.13
C ALA A 226 -3.76 3.49 15.41
N THR A 227 -3.79 3.12 16.69
CA THR A 227 -4.00 1.73 17.17
C THR A 227 -5.46 1.28 17.11
N ASP A 228 -6.36 2.18 16.72
CA ASP A 228 -7.80 1.95 16.66
C ASP A 228 -8.16 0.93 15.58
N THR A 229 -8.41 -0.31 15.99
CA THR A 229 -8.79 -1.43 15.11
C THR A 229 -10.14 -1.22 14.41
N THR A 230 -10.93 -0.23 14.82
CA THR A 230 -12.23 0.10 14.23
C THR A 230 -12.17 1.17 13.14
N LEU A 231 -10.98 1.73 12.90
CA LEU A 231 -10.74 2.80 11.94
C LEU A 231 -11.26 2.43 10.54
N ASP A 232 -12.15 3.28 10.03
CA ASP A 232 -12.76 3.12 8.72
C ASP A 232 -11.84 3.68 7.62
N ILE A 233 -10.91 2.85 7.14
CA ILE A 233 -9.86 3.28 6.18
C ILE A 233 -10.47 3.90 4.93
N ALA A 234 -11.51 3.28 4.37
CA ALA A 234 -12.23 3.77 3.19
C ALA A 234 -12.72 5.22 3.36
N SER A 235 -13.27 5.56 4.53
CA SER A 235 -13.74 6.91 4.83
C SER A 235 -12.63 7.96 4.98
N ILE A 236 -11.40 7.53 5.25
CA ILE A 236 -10.24 8.41 5.48
C ILE A 236 -9.14 8.21 4.45
N SER A 237 -9.39 7.49 3.36
CA SER A 237 -8.42 7.28 2.28
C SER A 237 -7.97 8.61 1.68
N ARG A 238 -6.76 8.62 1.10
CA ARG A 238 -6.32 9.72 0.27
C ARG A 238 -6.81 9.50 -1.15
N TYR A 239 -7.50 10.50 -1.68
CA TYR A 239 -7.98 10.53 -3.05
C TYR A 239 -7.23 11.61 -3.84
N HIS A 240 -6.86 11.33 -5.09
CA HIS A 240 -6.08 12.27 -5.91
C HIS A 240 -6.75 13.65 -6.01
N HIS A 241 -8.04 13.73 -6.34
CA HIS A 241 -8.76 15.00 -6.51
C HIS A 241 -8.87 15.81 -5.22
N ILE A 242 -9.12 15.15 -4.08
CA ILE A 242 -9.12 15.80 -2.77
C ILE A 242 -7.73 16.34 -2.44
N THR A 243 -6.69 15.56 -2.76
CA THR A 243 -5.31 15.97 -2.55
C THR A 243 -4.95 17.17 -3.43
N ASN A 244 -5.46 17.26 -4.67
CA ASN A 244 -5.30 18.44 -5.52
C ASN A 244 -5.92 19.69 -4.89
N ILE A 245 -7.11 19.58 -4.29
CA ILE A 245 -7.74 20.69 -3.57
C ILE A 245 -6.88 21.10 -2.37
N GLN A 246 -6.36 20.14 -1.61
CA GLN A 246 -5.47 20.41 -0.48
C GLN A 246 -4.18 21.12 -0.92
N PHE A 247 -3.56 20.72 -2.04
CA PHE A 247 -2.42 21.42 -2.61
C PHE A 247 -2.76 22.84 -3.06
N LYS A 248 -3.92 23.04 -3.70
CA LYS A 248 -4.40 24.39 -4.05
C LYS A 248 -4.48 25.28 -2.82
N ASN A 249 -5.06 24.79 -1.72
CA ASN A 249 -5.14 25.53 -0.45
C ASN A 249 -3.75 25.91 0.10
N ILE A 250 -2.76 24.99 0.01
CA ILE A 250 -1.37 25.24 0.41
C ILE A 250 -0.75 26.35 -0.46
N PHE A 251 -0.97 26.32 -1.78
CA PHE A 251 -0.39 27.30 -2.70
C PHE A 251 -1.03 28.69 -2.60
N THR A 252 -2.34 28.76 -2.32
CA THR A 252 -3.08 30.01 -2.13
C THR A 252 -2.80 30.69 -0.79
N ALA A 253 -2.16 29.99 0.17
CA ALA A 253 -1.80 30.57 1.45
C ALA A 253 -0.83 31.75 1.28
N THR A 254 -1.16 32.89 1.90
CA THR A 254 -0.48 34.18 1.72
C THR A 254 0.89 34.26 2.40
N THR A 255 1.06 33.59 3.53
CA THR A 255 2.32 33.59 4.29
C THR A 255 2.97 32.21 4.29
N LEU A 256 4.30 32.18 4.39
CA LEU A 256 5.07 30.93 4.50
C LEU A 256 4.67 30.12 5.73
N GLU A 257 4.40 30.81 6.85
CA GLU A 257 3.93 30.18 8.08
C GLU A 257 2.57 29.50 7.89
N ASN A 258 1.59 30.19 7.31
CA ASN A 258 0.28 29.63 7.05
C ASN A 258 0.36 28.45 6.06
N ARG A 259 1.16 28.58 5.00
CA ARG A 259 1.45 27.50 4.05
C ARG A 259 1.99 26.26 4.77
N ASN A 260 2.96 26.43 5.67
CA ASN A 260 3.56 25.35 6.44
C ASN A 260 2.57 24.71 7.42
N ASN A 261 1.68 25.50 8.04
CA ASN A 261 0.65 25.04 8.95
C ASN A 261 -0.39 24.17 8.23
N ILE A 262 -0.92 24.64 7.10
CA ILE A 262 -1.87 23.88 6.26
C ILE A 262 -1.21 22.58 5.76
N ALA A 263 0.02 22.66 5.25
CA ALA A 263 0.78 21.50 4.79
C ALA A 263 1.03 20.48 5.92
N LYS A 264 1.32 20.95 7.15
CA LYS A 264 1.45 20.09 8.34
C LYS A 264 0.13 19.42 8.71
N GLU A 265 -0.98 20.16 8.65
CA GLU A 265 -2.30 19.61 8.93
C GLU A 265 -2.66 18.49 7.95
N TYR A 266 -2.53 18.73 6.64
CA TYR A 266 -2.83 17.71 5.63
C TYR A 266 -1.79 16.59 5.52
N GLY A 267 -0.62 16.75 6.14
CA GLY A 267 0.51 15.84 5.99
C GLY A 267 1.08 15.85 4.57
N LEU A 268 1.00 16.98 3.88
CA LEU A 268 1.49 17.16 2.51
C LEU A 268 2.74 18.05 2.48
N ARG A 269 3.55 17.91 1.44
CA ARG A 269 4.69 18.80 1.17
C ARG A 269 4.18 20.17 0.70
N THR A 270 5.07 21.16 0.72
CA THR A 270 4.78 22.51 0.22
C THR A 270 5.11 22.68 -1.28
N SER A 271 5.43 21.58 -1.95
CA SER A 271 5.70 21.49 -3.39
C SER A 271 4.96 20.28 -3.97
N LEU A 272 4.59 20.36 -5.25
CA LEU A 272 4.12 19.20 -5.99
C LEU A 272 5.29 18.26 -6.31
N PRO A 273 5.10 16.94 -6.24
CA PRO A 273 6.11 15.99 -6.69
C PRO A 273 6.25 16.06 -8.22
N ILE A 274 7.45 15.80 -8.74
CA ILE A 274 7.73 15.91 -10.18
C ILE A 274 6.87 14.98 -11.06
N LEU A 275 6.45 13.82 -10.53
CA LEU A 275 5.59 12.88 -11.25
C LEU A 275 4.16 13.40 -11.47
N ASP A 276 3.72 14.44 -10.77
CA ASP A 276 2.41 15.06 -11.00
C ASP A 276 2.37 15.89 -12.29
N GLN A 277 3.50 16.00 -12.99
CA GLN A 277 3.53 16.49 -14.36
C GLN A 277 2.98 15.49 -15.38
N LEU A 278 2.75 14.24 -14.97
CA LEU A 278 2.21 13.15 -15.78
C LEU A 278 0.75 12.85 -15.43
N GLN A 279 0.05 12.21 -16.35
CA GLN A 279 -1.32 11.72 -16.20
C GLN A 279 -1.35 10.49 -15.29
N ARG A 280 -1.65 10.69 -13.99
CA ARG A 280 -1.68 9.59 -13.00
C ARG A 280 -2.58 9.81 -11.78
N GLU A 281 -3.07 8.73 -11.18
CA GLU A 281 -3.57 8.67 -9.81
C GLU A 281 -2.39 8.48 -8.85
N ARG A 282 -2.08 9.50 -8.04
CA ARG A 282 -0.84 9.53 -7.27
C ARG A 282 -0.77 8.47 -6.17
N HIS A 283 -1.89 8.13 -5.54
CA HIS A 283 -1.95 7.29 -4.34
C HIS A 283 -2.12 5.82 -4.69
N LEU A 284 -2.96 5.50 -5.69
CA LEU A 284 -3.17 4.14 -6.21
C LEU A 284 -1.98 3.66 -7.03
N GLN A 285 -1.39 4.54 -7.85
CA GLN A 285 -0.23 4.18 -8.67
C GLN A 285 1.10 4.29 -7.91
N SER A 286 1.09 4.60 -6.61
CA SER A 286 2.30 4.58 -5.77
C SER A 286 2.09 3.69 -4.54
N PRO A 287 1.85 2.37 -4.74
CA PRO A 287 1.52 1.46 -3.66
C PRO A 287 2.63 1.39 -2.62
N GLN A 288 2.28 0.85 -1.45
CA GLN A 288 3.26 0.55 -0.43
C GLN A 288 4.11 -0.65 -0.84
N ASP A 289 5.43 -0.55 -0.65
CA ASP A 289 6.28 -1.72 -0.86
C ASP A 289 6.16 -2.69 0.33
N ILE A 290 5.50 -3.82 0.04
CA ILE A 290 5.24 -4.91 0.98
C ILE A 290 6.54 -5.47 1.56
N TYR A 291 7.61 -5.55 0.75
CA TYR A 291 8.89 -6.09 1.21
C TYR A 291 9.50 -5.23 2.33
N HIS A 292 9.58 -3.92 2.11
CA HIS A 292 10.09 -2.99 3.11
C HIS A 292 9.19 -2.93 4.36
N ILE A 293 7.87 -2.97 4.19
CA ILE A 293 6.94 -2.97 5.33
C ILE A 293 7.14 -4.19 6.22
N ILE A 294 7.11 -5.38 5.63
CA ILE A 294 7.18 -6.63 6.40
C ILE A 294 8.52 -6.73 7.11
N ALA A 295 9.61 -6.52 6.39
CA ALA A 295 10.93 -6.66 6.98
C ALA A 295 11.24 -5.59 8.03
N GLY A 296 10.77 -4.34 7.84
CA GLY A 296 10.85 -3.28 8.85
C GLY A 296 10.04 -3.62 10.11
N LYS A 297 8.81 -4.10 9.94
CA LYS A 297 7.93 -4.58 11.02
C LYS A 297 8.57 -5.73 11.79
N THR A 298 9.14 -6.70 11.10
CA THR A 298 9.78 -7.87 11.73
C THR A 298 11.01 -7.48 12.55
N LEU A 299 11.84 -6.56 12.08
CA LEU A 299 12.96 -6.06 12.89
C LEU A 299 12.48 -5.37 14.17
N LYS A 300 11.45 -4.52 14.06
CA LYS A 300 10.89 -3.83 15.23
C LYS A 300 10.25 -4.81 16.20
N LEU A 301 9.52 -5.81 15.71
CA LEU A 301 8.95 -6.89 16.50
C LEU A 301 10.04 -7.69 17.23
N LEU A 302 11.15 -7.99 16.55
CA LEU A 302 12.32 -8.64 17.14
C LEU A 302 12.94 -7.81 18.26
N LYS A 303 13.22 -6.52 18.03
CA LYS A 303 13.77 -5.59 19.03
C LYS A 303 12.97 -5.60 20.33
N LEU A 304 11.65 -5.55 20.17
CA LEU A 304 10.75 -5.51 21.31
C LEU A 304 10.66 -6.88 22.00
N THR A 305 10.67 -7.98 21.24
CA THR A 305 10.65 -9.34 21.79
C THR A 305 11.90 -9.59 22.65
N THR A 306 13.09 -9.29 22.11
CA THR A 306 14.36 -9.51 22.81
C THR A 306 14.50 -8.59 24.01
N ALA A 307 14.04 -7.34 23.93
CA ALA A 307 14.06 -6.41 25.05
C ALA A 307 13.23 -6.86 26.27
N MET A 308 12.21 -7.70 26.07
CA MET A 308 11.38 -8.24 27.16
C MET A 308 12.02 -9.40 27.91
N LEU A 309 13.03 -10.06 27.33
CA LEU A 309 13.64 -11.25 27.92
C LEU A 309 14.36 -10.93 29.24
N SER A 310 14.23 -11.82 30.22
CA SER A 310 15.08 -11.86 31.41
C SER A 310 16.46 -12.43 31.05
N LEU A 311 17.45 -12.33 31.94
CA LEU A 311 18.76 -12.95 31.71
C LEU A 311 18.64 -14.47 31.50
N GLU A 312 17.77 -15.14 32.26
CA GLU A 312 17.46 -16.56 32.08
C GLU A 312 16.77 -16.81 30.73
N GLY A 313 15.81 -15.97 30.35
CA GLY A 313 15.14 -16.05 29.05
C GLY A 313 16.06 -15.87 27.86
N GLU A 314 17.03 -14.94 27.95
CA GLU A 314 18.05 -14.74 26.91
C GLU A 314 18.94 -15.96 26.74
N LEU A 315 19.37 -16.59 27.84
CA LEU A 315 20.20 -17.80 27.80
C LEU A 315 19.47 -18.96 27.11
N ILE A 316 18.23 -19.25 27.53
CA ILE A 316 17.41 -20.32 26.94
C ILE A 316 17.12 -20.01 25.47
N PHE A 317 16.79 -18.76 25.14
CA PHE A 317 16.56 -18.34 23.76
C PHE A 317 17.81 -18.56 22.89
N ILE A 318 19.00 -18.21 23.38
CA ILE A 318 20.25 -18.40 22.63
C ILE A 318 20.58 -19.89 22.46
N GLU A 319 20.31 -20.71 23.47
CA GLU A 319 20.50 -22.16 23.40
C GLU A 319 19.61 -22.78 22.31
N GLU A 320 18.31 -22.49 22.35
CA GLU A 320 17.35 -22.92 21.32
C GLU A 320 17.70 -22.36 19.94
N TRP A 321 18.11 -21.10 19.84
CA TRP A 321 18.57 -20.50 18.59
C TRP A 321 19.77 -21.24 17.98
N LYS A 322 20.71 -21.67 18.82
CA LYS A 322 21.90 -22.40 18.36
C LYS A 322 21.58 -23.82 17.92
N SER A 323 20.64 -24.50 18.58
CA SER A 323 20.24 -25.88 18.30
C SER A 323 19.17 -25.98 17.19
N PHE A 324 18.49 -24.88 16.86
CA PHE A 324 17.44 -24.86 15.85
C PHE A 324 17.94 -25.30 14.46
N GLU A 325 17.29 -26.31 13.90
CA GLU A 325 17.57 -26.81 12.55
C GLU A 325 16.91 -25.92 11.50
N TYR A 326 17.73 -25.29 10.66
CA TYR A 326 17.25 -24.48 9.54
C TYR A 326 17.01 -25.34 8.29
N PRO A 327 16.17 -24.87 7.34
CA PRO A 327 16.08 -25.49 6.03
C PRO A 327 17.48 -25.65 5.40
N LYS A 328 17.74 -26.79 4.74
CA LYS A 328 19.09 -27.17 4.24
C LYS A 328 19.76 -26.13 3.34
N GLN A 329 18.98 -25.29 2.67
CA GLN A 329 19.46 -24.27 1.74
C GLN A 329 19.77 -22.92 2.43
N TRP A 330 19.50 -22.78 3.73
CA TRP A 330 19.68 -21.54 4.46
C TRP A 330 21.05 -21.50 5.12
N SER A 331 21.74 -20.38 4.95
CA SER A 331 22.88 -20.03 5.80
C SER A 331 22.39 -19.79 7.23
N LYS A 332 23.17 -20.23 8.23
CA LYS A 332 22.86 -19.95 9.63
C LYS A 332 22.85 -18.43 9.86
N LEU A 333 21.79 -17.96 10.49
CA LEU A 333 21.61 -16.54 10.82
C LEU A 333 22.44 -16.15 12.05
N LEU A 334 22.87 -14.89 12.12
CA LEU A 334 23.57 -14.34 13.27
C LEU A 334 22.71 -14.38 14.53
N ASN A 335 23.34 -14.28 15.71
CA ASN A 335 22.61 -14.19 16.99
C ASN A 335 21.71 -12.93 16.97
N PRO A 336 20.38 -13.08 17.13
CA PRO A 336 19.46 -11.97 16.96
C PRO A 336 19.39 -11.02 18.15
N ILE A 337 20.03 -11.34 19.27
CA ILE A 337 20.18 -10.45 20.42
C ILE A 337 21.42 -9.57 20.23
N SER A 338 22.58 -10.17 19.95
CA SER A 338 23.87 -9.45 19.88
C SER A 338 24.12 -8.75 18.55
N HIS A 339 23.55 -9.24 17.45
CA HIS A 339 23.79 -8.74 16.09
C HIS A 339 22.53 -8.22 15.42
N LEU A 340 21.60 -7.68 16.22
CA LEU A 340 20.29 -7.28 15.75
C LEU A 340 20.33 -6.27 14.58
N GLU A 341 21.26 -5.31 14.62
CA GLU A 341 21.42 -4.30 13.56
C GLU A 341 22.18 -4.82 12.33
N SER A 342 22.73 -6.04 12.38
CA SER A 342 23.49 -6.64 11.27
C SER A 342 22.60 -7.40 10.27
N PHE A 343 21.32 -7.60 10.57
CA PHE A 343 20.41 -8.32 9.68
C PHE A 343 20.05 -7.51 8.44
N MET A 344 20.30 -8.13 7.29
CA MET A 344 19.80 -7.65 6.01
C MET A 344 18.29 -7.81 5.94
N MET A 345 17.65 -7.12 5.00
CA MET A 345 16.20 -7.17 4.85
C MET A 345 15.68 -8.59 4.58
N SER A 346 16.42 -9.37 3.81
CA SER A 346 16.11 -10.78 3.53
C SER A 346 16.24 -11.66 4.78
N ASP A 347 17.20 -11.38 5.66
CA ASP A 347 17.34 -12.09 6.93
C ASP A 347 16.16 -11.82 7.85
N ARG A 348 15.62 -10.59 7.85
CA ARG A 348 14.43 -10.23 8.64
C ARG A 348 13.20 -11.04 8.22
N VAL A 349 12.97 -11.22 6.93
CA VAL A 349 11.87 -12.06 6.44
C VAL A 349 12.09 -13.53 6.84
N ARG A 350 13.33 -14.03 6.78
CA ARG A 350 13.65 -15.40 7.26
C ARG A 350 13.45 -15.56 8.76
N LEU A 351 13.80 -14.56 9.56
CA LEU A 351 13.57 -14.54 11.01
C LEU A 351 12.09 -14.73 11.31
N GLU A 352 11.23 -14.01 10.60
CA GLU A 352 9.78 -14.12 10.76
C GLU A 352 9.26 -15.56 10.65
N MET A 353 9.85 -16.34 9.74
CA MET A 353 9.44 -17.72 9.48
C MET A 353 9.83 -18.67 10.62
N VAL A 354 10.96 -18.43 11.29
CA VAL A 354 11.52 -19.36 12.30
C VAL A 354 11.20 -18.94 13.74
N MET A 355 11.03 -17.64 14.00
CA MET A 355 10.81 -17.09 15.33
C MET A 355 9.62 -17.71 16.08
N PRO A 356 8.45 -18.00 15.45
CA PRO A 356 7.35 -18.66 16.16
C PRO A 356 7.77 -20.00 16.79
N PHE A 357 8.60 -20.78 16.10
CA PHE A 357 9.04 -22.09 16.57
C PHE A 357 10.09 -21.98 17.68
N ILE A 358 11.04 -21.06 17.51
CA ILE A 358 12.10 -20.83 18.50
C ILE A 358 11.50 -20.31 19.80
N LEU A 359 10.62 -19.30 19.73
CA LEU A 359 9.95 -18.75 20.91
C LEU A 359 9.07 -19.78 21.61
N ASN A 360 8.41 -20.67 20.85
CA ASN A 360 7.60 -21.74 21.42
C ASN A 360 8.45 -22.77 22.22
N ARG A 361 9.73 -22.94 21.87
CA ARG A 361 10.64 -23.83 22.60
C ARG A 361 11.36 -23.11 23.74
N SER A 362 11.61 -21.81 23.60
CA SER A 362 12.45 -21.07 24.54
C SER A 362 11.69 -20.29 25.62
N LEU A 363 10.46 -19.86 25.37
CA LEU A 363 9.71 -19.03 26.32
C LEU A 363 9.03 -19.88 27.40
N THR A 364 9.38 -19.62 28.65
CA THR A 364 8.78 -20.16 29.87
C THR A 364 8.33 -19.02 30.79
N ILE A 365 7.67 -19.34 31.91
CA ILE A 365 7.12 -18.37 32.88
C ILE A 365 8.20 -17.38 33.36
N ASN A 366 9.46 -17.82 33.48
CA ASN A 366 10.58 -17.02 33.97
C ASN A 366 11.37 -16.31 32.86
N SER A 367 11.02 -16.54 31.58
CA SER A 367 11.79 -16.01 30.45
C SER A 367 11.63 -14.51 30.24
N LEU A 368 10.64 -13.86 30.86
CA LEU A 368 10.41 -12.41 30.72
C LEU A 368 10.82 -11.66 31.98
N LYS A 369 11.27 -10.41 31.82
CA LYS A 369 11.44 -9.48 32.95
C LYS A 369 10.11 -9.33 33.69
N GLN A 370 10.12 -9.42 35.02
CA GLN A 370 8.91 -9.33 35.84
C GLN A 370 8.08 -8.08 35.54
N GLN A 371 8.73 -6.93 35.38
CA GLN A 371 8.06 -5.67 35.06
C GLN A 371 7.32 -5.71 33.71
N GLU A 372 7.85 -6.41 32.71
CA GLU A 372 7.20 -6.56 31.40
C GLU A 372 6.05 -7.57 31.47
N MET A 373 6.25 -8.67 32.22
CA MET A 373 5.18 -9.63 32.50
C MET A 373 3.99 -8.96 33.20
N ASP A 374 4.22 -8.20 34.27
CA ASP A 374 3.18 -7.50 35.01
C ASP A 374 2.42 -6.49 34.14
N LYS A 375 3.11 -5.81 33.22
CA LYS A 375 2.49 -4.89 32.25
C LYS A 375 1.57 -5.65 31.29
N LEU A 376 2.04 -6.77 30.73
CA LEU A 376 1.27 -7.59 29.80
C LEU A 376 0.05 -8.22 30.47
N GLN A 377 0.19 -8.74 31.69
CA GLN A 377 -0.93 -9.31 32.45
C GLN A 377 -2.00 -8.27 32.78
N ARG A 378 -1.61 -7.08 33.28
CA ARG A 378 -2.57 -6.00 33.55
C ARG A 378 -3.35 -5.59 32.31
N ARG A 379 -2.70 -5.61 31.15
CA ARG A 379 -3.30 -5.21 29.88
C ARG A 379 -4.24 -6.28 29.32
N THR A 380 -3.77 -7.51 29.24
CA THR A 380 -4.47 -8.61 28.59
C THR A 380 -5.46 -9.31 29.53
N LYS A 381 -5.32 -9.10 30.85
CA LYS A 381 -6.04 -9.82 31.91
C LYS A 381 -5.81 -11.35 31.85
N LEU A 382 -4.65 -11.75 31.34
CA LEU A 382 -4.22 -13.14 31.18
C LEU A 382 -3.27 -13.57 32.30
N ASN A 383 -3.21 -14.89 32.56
CA ASN A 383 -2.18 -15.46 33.42
C ASN A 383 -0.82 -15.60 32.70
N HIS A 384 0.26 -15.91 33.43
CA HIS A 384 1.62 -15.98 32.85
C HIS A 384 1.73 -16.88 31.61
N ASN A 385 1.18 -18.10 31.68
CA ASN A 385 1.22 -19.06 30.56
C ASN A 385 0.45 -18.53 29.34
N GLN A 386 -0.70 -17.91 29.58
CA GLN A 386 -1.49 -17.30 28.52
C GLN A 386 -0.76 -16.12 27.87
N VAL A 387 -0.05 -15.29 28.64
CA VAL A 387 0.76 -14.18 28.11
C VAL A 387 1.86 -14.70 27.17
N ILE A 388 2.58 -15.74 27.57
CA ILE A 388 3.62 -16.37 26.73
C ILE A 388 3.02 -16.91 25.44
N ASN A 389 1.91 -17.64 25.55
CA ASN A 389 1.18 -18.15 24.38
C ASN A 389 0.73 -17.00 23.45
N THR A 390 0.31 -15.85 24.00
CA THR A 390 -0.06 -14.68 23.21
C THR A 390 1.14 -14.10 22.44
N ILE A 391 2.33 -14.05 23.03
CA ILE A 391 3.56 -13.61 22.33
C ILE A 391 3.90 -14.55 21.16
N VAL A 392 3.90 -15.86 21.40
CA VAL A 392 4.17 -16.87 20.36
C VAL A 392 3.12 -16.80 19.26
N LYS A 393 1.84 -16.67 19.63
CA LYS A 393 0.72 -16.54 18.70
C LYS A 393 0.82 -15.26 17.87
N CYS A 394 1.28 -14.15 18.45
CA CYS A 394 1.53 -12.90 17.73
C CYS A 394 2.55 -13.11 16.60
N TRP A 395 3.71 -13.70 16.91
CA TRP A 395 4.71 -14.07 15.90
C TRP A 395 4.16 -15.03 14.84
N ALA A 396 3.38 -16.03 15.24
CA ALA A 396 2.77 -16.97 14.30
C ALA A 396 1.75 -16.30 13.36
N ILE A 397 1.00 -15.30 13.85
CA ILE A 397 0.07 -14.52 13.03
C ILE A 397 0.84 -13.66 12.02
N VAL A 398 1.87 -12.95 12.48
CA VAL A 398 2.76 -12.12 11.63
C VAL A 398 3.33 -12.96 10.49
N ALA A 399 3.95 -14.11 10.82
CA ALA A 399 4.51 -15.04 9.84
C ALA A 399 3.48 -15.56 8.81
N LYS A 400 2.24 -15.82 9.25
CA LYS A 400 1.15 -16.24 8.34
C LYS A 400 0.72 -15.12 7.41
N CYS A 401 0.67 -13.87 7.89
CA CYS A 401 0.37 -12.71 7.05
C CYS A 401 1.41 -12.57 5.95
N SER A 402 2.70 -12.65 6.30
CA SER A 402 3.77 -12.51 5.32
C SER A 402 3.81 -13.64 4.31
N ARG A 403 3.54 -14.88 4.72
CA ARG A 403 3.38 -16.01 3.79
C ARG A 403 2.29 -15.75 2.75
N LEU A 404 1.15 -15.18 3.17
CA LEU A 404 0.05 -14.83 2.26
C LEU A 404 0.43 -13.66 1.35
N ALA A 405 1.04 -12.61 1.90
CA ALA A 405 1.45 -11.43 1.14
C ALA A 405 2.49 -11.74 0.05
N PHE A 406 3.36 -12.72 0.26
CA PHE A 406 4.35 -13.17 -0.72
C PHE A 406 3.93 -14.41 -1.52
N LYS A 407 2.64 -14.74 -1.53
CA LYS A 407 2.15 -15.83 -2.37
C LYS A 407 2.43 -15.49 -3.85
N PHE A 408 2.86 -16.49 -4.61
CA PHE A 408 3.23 -16.32 -6.02
C PHE A 408 2.08 -15.84 -6.90
N SER A 409 0.84 -16.20 -6.53
CA SER A 409 -0.38 -15.76 -7.17
C SER A 409 -1.46 -15.66 -6.11
N LEU A 410 -2.27 -14.60 -6.16
CA LEU A 410 -3.38 -14.37 -5.25
C LEU A 410 -4.70 -14.59 -5.99
N THR A 411 -5.52 -15.48 -5.45
CA THR A 411 -6.94 -15.61 -5.81
C THR A 411 -7.78 -14.67 -4.94
N ILE A 412 -9.06 -14.51 -5.26
CA ILE A 412 -10.00 -13.74 -4.42
C ILE A 412 -10.02 -14.31 -2.99
N ASP A 413 -10.07 -15.63 -2.83
CA ASP A 413 -10.01 -16.30 -1.53
C ASP A 413 -8.71 -15.97 -0.77
N ASP A 414 -7.58 -15.86 -1.47
CA ASP A 414 -6.32 -15.47 -0.85
C ASP A 414 -6.34 -14.03 -0.34
N TYR A 415 -6.98 -13.11 -1.08
CA TYR A 415 -7.17 -11.72 -0.64
C TYR A 415 -8.07 -11.64 0.60
N ILE A 416 -9.18 -12.39 0.62
CA ILE A 416 -10.07 -12.50 1.78
C ILE A 416 -9.30 -13.07 2.99
N GLU A 417 -8.51 -14.12 2.77
CA GLU A 417 -7.70 -14.72 3.83
C GLU A 417 -6.63 -13.75 4.35
N LEU A 418 -5.96 -13.04 3.45
CA LEU A 418 -4.95 -12.02 3.77
C LEU A 418 -5.56 -10.88 4.59
N GLU A 419 -6.71 -10.33 4.18
CA GLU A 419 -7.42 -9.29 4.91
C GLU A 419 -7.76 -9.75 6.34
N ARG A 420 -8.30 -10.97 6.47
CA ARG A 420 -8.59 -11.57 7.78
C ARG A 420 -7.34 -11.69 8.65
N TYR A 421 -6.20 -12.05 8.07
CA TYR A 421 -4.95 -12.18 8.80
C TYR A 421 -4.32 -10.84 9.16
N LEU A 422 -4.38 -9.83 8.28
CA LEU A 422 -3.95 -8.46 8.57
C LEU A 422 -4.72 -7.87 9.75
N LYS A 423 -6.03 -8.12 9.83
CA LYS A 423 -6.84 -7.73 10.99
C LYS A 423 -6.37 -8.41 12.28
N LYS A 424 -6.18 -9.73 12.26
CA LYS A 424 -5.66 -10.50 13.41
C LYS A 424 -4.26 -10.04 13.82
N GLU A 425 -3.42 -9.71 12.86
CA GLU A 425 -2.07 -9.21 13.11
C GLU A 425 -2.13 -7.87 13.82
N ARG A 426 -2.94 -6.93 13.32
CA ARG A 426 -3.13 -5.63 13.96
C ARG A 426 -3.59 -5.78 15.41
N GLU A 427 -4.59 -6.63 15.65
CA GLU A 427 -5.10 -6.95 17.00
C GLU A 427 -3.99 -7.52 17.90
N ALA A 428 -3.25 -8.51 17.42
CA ALA A 428 -2.17 -9.16 18.18
C ALA A 428 -1.00 -8.20 18.51
N LEU A 429 -0.61 -7.34 17.56
CA LEU A 429 0.44 -6.34 17.78
C LEU A 429 0.01 -5.29 18.80
N VAL A 430 -1.24 -4.84 18.74
CA VAL A 430 -1.82 -3.93 19.73
C VAL A 430 -1.83 -4.58 21.11
N GLU A 431 -2.30 -5.83 21.22
CA GLU A 431 -2.42 -6.57 22.47
C GLU A 431 -1.08 -6.70 23.23
N VAL A 432 -0.01 -7.07 22.52
CA VAL A 432 1.33 -7.29 23.11
C VAL A 432 2.10 -5.96 23.33
N LYS A 433 1.51 -4.81 22.99
CA LYS A 433 2.20 -3.50 22.90
C LYS A 433 3.56 -3.59 22.22
N TYR A 434 3.57 -4.23 21.06
CA TYR A 434 4.58 -3.87 20.10
C TYR A 434 4.23 -2.48 19.58
N SER A 435 4.59 -1.42 20.33
CA SER A 435 4.49 -0.06 19.80
C SER A 435 5.51 0.01 18.67
N LEU A 436 5.05 -0.25 17.46
CA LEU A 436 5.86 -0.28 16.24
C LEU A 436 6.27 1.13 15.77
N TYR A 437 6.11 2.17 16.60
CA TYR A 437 6.61 3.52 16.34
C TYR A 437 8.12 3.53 16.56
#